data_AF-C7NTQ9-F1
#
_entry.id   AF-C7NTQ9-F1
#
_cell.length_a   1.000
_cell.length_b   1.000
_cell.length_c   1.000
_cell.angle_alpha   90.00
_cell.angle_beta   90.00
_cell.angle_gamma   90.00
#
_symmetry.space_group_name_H-M   'P 1'
#
loop_
_entity.id
_entity.type
_entity.pdbx_description
1 polymer ?
#
loop_
_entity_poly.entity_id
_entity_poly.type
_entity_poly.pdbx_seq_one_letter_code
_entity_poly.pdbx_strand_id
1 'polypeptide(L)'
;MTRQYTRRSLLALAAAGATAGCLGNSEYFWDDPPAFDRSGLESVTDRPVPDRPAVIPVALTESQRGDLRERVESRLATVPEPLTAERLPNGTIRETIVDHRAEARSALKGMRSASGTVRTVEAAAHAAAHAGRAAAIWAAVLVDRSPADVVLTNTQAEDRVRRAEESLPGRAADTQSAVVVYGALESGLSEASHDMLAGGTTSPLRVGRYAATNERAWAWTTAAGFVRDRYESSLTDPEPVGDALEEAVATLVEPTRERLVEFRPSESDEKLYRRPDRDALVERDVRQGEPGMALLGEKLDEVYPDYDLRTVVWSDQRSYPAYRLRETHWVYAALDALETVIARIDDGADLFPPDAATIESTRQEAIEAVETLVGSDQPLDRFVGSRLAETLTEADDALAGADDDIQTVSSAHSEYVWTRLVAEAVPAATETIIAAIDG
;
A
#
# COMPACT_ATOMS: atom_id res chain seq x y z
N MET A 1 26.21 27.42 -48.23
CA MET A 1 26.61 26.26 -47.40
C MET A 1 25.92 26.37 -46.06
N THR A 2 24.75 25.74 -45.97
CA THR A 2 23.81 25.74 -44.86
C THR A 2 24.22 24.67 -43.84
N ARG A 3 24.55 25.09 -42.61
CA ARG A 3 24.83 24.18 -41.48
C ARG A 3 23.50 23.70 -40.89
N GLN A 4 23.20 22.41 -41.07
CA GLN A 4 22.09 21.73 -40.43
C GLN A 4 22.46 21.38 -38.98
N TYR A 5 21.64 21.82 -38.03
CA TYR A 5 21.62 21.33 -36.67
C TYR A 5 20.77 20.06 -36.64
N THR A 6 21.38 18.89 -36.42
CA THR A 6 20.69 17.65 -36.14
C THR A 6 20.39 17.54 -34.65
N ARG A 7 19.12 17.74 -34.29
CA ARG A 7 18.55 17.38 -32.98
C ARG A 7 18.48 15.86 -32.86
N ARG A 8 19.48 15.24 -32.23
CA ARG A 8 19.43 13.95 -31.55
C ARG A 8 20.72 13.80 -30.77
N SER A 9 20.62 13.31 -29.54
CA SER A 9 21.70 13.00 -28.58
C SER A 9 22.04 14.08 -27.57
N LEU A 10 21.15 14.32 -26.60
CA LEU A 10 21.54 14.68 -25.23
C LEU A 10 20.58 13.96 -24.27
N LEU A 11 20.94 12.73 -23.92
CA LEU A 11 20.44 11.96 -22.78
C LEU A 11 21.65 11.67 -21.90
N ALA A 12 21.39 11.56 -20.60
CA ALA A 12 22.30 11.19 -19.51
C ALA A 12 23.00 12.36 -18.81
N LEU A 13 22.38 12.87 -17.73
CA LEU A 13 22.92 12.81 -16.36
C LEU A 13 21.98 13.55 -15.39
N ALA A 14 21.28 12.80 -14.52
CA ALA A 14 20.95 13.17 -13.14
C ALA A 14 20.13 12.04 -12.50
N ALA A 15 20.83 11.11 -11.84
CA ALA A 15 20.22 10.12 -10.96
C ALA A 15 21.17 9.95 -9.76
N ALA A 16 20.80 10.52 -8.62
CA ALA A 16 21.22 10.11 -7.28
C ALA A 16 20.60 11.06 -6.24
N GLY A 17 19.63 10.55 -5.47
CA GLY A 17 19.04 11.23 -4.32
C GLY A 17 17.65 10.68 -4.01
N ALA A 18 17.58 9.49 -3.42
CA ALA A 18 16.34 8.90 -2.96
C ALA A 18 16.47 8.56 -1.47
N THR A 19 15.72 9.28 -0.63
CA THR A 19 15.04 8.79 0.57
C THR A 19 14.01 9.86 1.00
N ALA A 20 12.75 9.43 1.16
CA ALA A 20 11.52 10.20 1.41
C ALA A 20 10.85 10.82 0.16
N GLY A 21 9.54 10.55 -0.02
CA GLY A 21 8.69 11.21 -1.01
C GLY A 21 8.18 10.29 -2.12
N CYS A 22 7.13 9.52 -1.84
CA CYS A 22 6.14 9.19 -2.87
C CYS A 22 5.07 10.27 -2.85
N LEU A 23 5.47 11.51 -3.17
CA LEU A 23 4.59 12.60 -3.55
C LEU A 23 5.11 13.11 -4.89
N GLY A 24 4.32 12.95 -5.94
CA GLY A 24 4.47 13.67 -7.20
C GLY A 24 5.51 13.15 -8.20
N ASN A 25 5.05 12.40 -9.20
CA ASN A 25 5.60 12.53 -10.53
C ASN A 25 4.91 13.75 -11.17
N SER A 26 5.36 14.97 -10.84
CA SER A 26 4.63 16.18 -11.22
C SER A 26 4.76 16.48 -12.71
N GLU A 27 3.67 16.26 -13.43
CA GLU A 27 3.26 17.16 -14.52
C GLU A 27 3.19 18.60 -13.96
N TYR A 28 3.47 19.58 -14.82
CA TYR A 28 3.61 21.02 -14.51
C TYR A 28 2.69 21.54 -13.37
N PHE A 29 3.29 22.14 -12.33
CA PHE A 29 2.56 22.90 -11.31
C PHE A 29 1.98 24.18 -11.92
N TRP A 30 0.84 24.65 -11.39
CA TRP A 30 0.09 25.79 -11.89
C TRP A 30 0.99 26.99 -12.23
N ASP A 31 0.99 27.43 -13.49
CA ASP A 31 1.93 28.45 -14.00
C ASP A 31 1.75 29.85 -13.37
N ASP A 32 0.58 30.15 -12.80
CA ASP A 32 0.26 31.45 -12.16
C ASP A 32 -0.75 31.24 -11.01
N PRO A 33 -0.30 30.66 -9.87
CA PRO A 33 -1.19 30.37 -8.76
C PRO A 33 -1.65 31.68 -8.07
N PRO A 34 -2.86 31.73 -7.51
CA PRO A 34 -3.34 32.82 -6.68
C PRO A 34 -2.38 33.11 -5.53
N ALA A 35 -2.43 34.34 -5.02
CA ALA A 35 -1.67 34.70 -3.83
C ALA A 35 -2.13 33.86 -2.62
N PHE A 36 -1.16 33.34 -1.87
CA PHE A 36 -1.37 32.55 -0.65
C PHE A 36 -0.87 33.32 0.58
N ASP A 37 -1.71 33.45 1.62
CA ASP A 37 -1.28 33.98 2.91
C ASP A 37 -0.80 32.86 3.85
N ARG A 38 0.49 32.89 4.15
CA ARG A 38 1.19 31.91 5.01
C ARG A 38 1.00 32.15 6.51
N SER A 39 0.40 33.26 6.89
CA SER A 39 0.32 33.66 8.29
C SER A 39 -0.41 32.61 9.13
N GLY A 40 0.29 31.94 10.05
CA GLY A 40 -0.28 30.90 10.92
C GLY A 40 -0.14 29.47 10.40
N LEU A 41 0.61 29.24 9.31
CA LEU A 41 0.84 27.89 8.78
C LEU A 41 1.52 26.95 9.80
N GLU A 42 2.39 27.50 10.64
CA GLU A 42 3.15 26.76 11.65
C GLU A 42 2.29 26.11 12.75
N SER A 43 1.06 26.59 12.96
CA SER A 43 0.14 26.05 13.98
C SER A 43 -0.90 25.09 13.41
N VAL A 44 -1.00 24.93 12.09
CA VAL A 44 -2.03 24.10 11.43
C VAL A 44 -1.99 22.64 11.93
N THR A 45 -0.80 22.12 12.22
CA THR A 45 -0.57 20.73 12.63
C THR A 45 -0.54 20.55 14.16
N ASP A 46 -0.88 21.57 14.95
CA ASP A 46 -0.84 21.50 16.43
C ASP A 46 -1.85 20.50 17.01
N ARG A 47 -3.05 20.38 16.41
CA ARG A 47 -4.02 19.36 16.82
C ARG A 47 -3.52 17.99 16.36
N PRO A 48 -3.36 16.99 17.24
CA PRO A 48 -2.94 15.66 16.83
C PRO A 48 -3.98 14.97 15.96
N VAL A 49 -3.52 14.14 15.02
CA VAL A 49 -4.37 13.23 14.24
C VAL A 49 -4.89 12.08 15.12
N PRO A 50 -6.03 11.45 14.76
CA PRO A 50 -6.60 10.35 15.54
C PRO A 50 -5.69 9.13 15.58
N ASP A 51 -5.71 8.41 16.70
CA ASP A 51 -5.01 7.13 16.82
C ASP A 51 -5.56 6.10 15.84
N ARG A 52 -4.67 5.32 15.22
CA ARG A 52 -5.06 4.26 14.28
C ARG A 52 -5.64 3.06 15.04
N PRO A 53 -6.90 2.67 14.80
CA PRO A 53 -7.47 1.48 15.43
C PRO A 53 -6.75 0.22 14.93
N ALA A 54 -6.65 -0.79 15.79
CA ALA A 54 -6.06 -2.06 15.40
C ALA A 54 -7.02 -2.84 14.50
N VAL A 55 -6.69 -2.96 13.21
CA VAL A 55 -7.45 -3.73 12.21
C VAL A 55 -7.55 -5.22 12.59
N ILE A 56 -6.47 -5.78 13.13
CA ILE A 56 -6.43 -7.17 13.61
C ILE A 56 -6.47 -7.15 15.16
N PRO A 57 -7.52 -7.69 15.80
CA PRO A 57 -7.74 -7.56 17.25
C PRO A 57 -6.87 -8.48 18.11
N VAL A 58 -5.98 -9.26 17.49
CA VAL A 58 -5.09 -10.20 18.19
C VAL A 58 -3.63 -9.90 17.87
N ALA A 59 -2.79 -9.88 18.91
CA ALA A 59 -1.34 -9.74 18.77
C ALA A 59 -0.64 -11.09 18.69
N LEU A 60 0.50 -11.14 17.99
CA LEU A 60 1.42 -12.28 18.06
C LEU A 60 1.95 -12.44 19.49
N THR A 61 2.07 -13.69 19.93
CA THR A 61 2.74 -14.00 21.20
C THR A 61 4.25 -13.78 21.10
N GLU A 62 4.93 -13.67 22.24
CA GLU A 62 6.38 -13.57 22.26
C GLU A 62 7.07 -14.80 21.65
N SER A 63 6.50 -16.00 21.84
CA SER A 63 7.01 -17.22 21.20
C SER A 63 6.93 -17.12 19.68
N GLN A 64 5.78 -16.72 19.13
CA GLN A 64 5.58 -16.57 17.68
C GLN A 64 6.49 -15.48 17.08
N ARG A 65 6.67 -14.35 17.77
CA ARG A 65 7.68 -13.34 17.39
C ARG A 65 9.09 -13.91 17.46
N GLY A 66 9.37 -14.76 18.45
CA GLY A 66 10.62 -15.50 18.62
C GLY A 66 10.93 -16.40 17.42
N ASP A 67 9.95 -17.18 16.95
CA ASP A 67 10.09 -18.07 15.79
C ASP A 67 10.41 -17.29 14.52
N LEU A 68 9.71 -16.16 14.30
CA LEU A 68 9.98 -15.27 13.17
C LEU A 68 11.41 -14.71 13.22
N ARG A 69 11.83 -14.23 14.39
CA ARG A 69 13.17 -13.67 14.62
C ARG A 69 14.27 -14.72 14.44
N GLU A 70 14.09 -15.93 14.99
CA GLU A 70 15.10 -16.99 14.96
C GLU A 70 15.44 -17.39 13.52
N ARG A 71 14.44 -17.48 12.64
CA ARG A 71 14.66 -17.71 11.22
C ARG A 71 15.56 -16.64 10.59
N VAL A 72 15.23 -15.36 10.80
CA VAL A 72 16.01 -14.24 10.26
C VAL A 72 17.45 -14.29 10.76
N GLU A 73 17.64 -14.48 12.06
CA GLU A 73 18.96 -14.58 12.69
C GLU A 73 19.77 -15.77 12.16
N SER A 74 19.12 -16.93 11.97
CA SER A 74 19.74 -18.11 11.35
C SER A 74 20.26 -17.84 9.93
N ARG A 75 19.50 -17.09 9.11
CA ARG A 75 19.95 -16.67 7.77
C ARG A 75 21.13 -15.71 7.86
N LEU A 76 21.06 -14.71 8.73
CA LEU A 76 22.16 -13.76 8.92
C LEU A 76 23.45 -14.45 9.39
N ALA A 77 23.34 -15.46 10.25
CA ALA A 77 24.47 -16.24 10.76
C ALA A 77 25.19 -17.07 9.67
N THR A 78 24.57 -17.26 8.50
CA THR A 78 25.18 -17.94 7.36
C THR A 78 26.31 -17.12 6.73
N VAL A 79 26.27 -15.78 6.88
CA VAL A 79 27.25 -14.86 6.31
C VAL A 79 28.34 -14.55 7.35
N PRO A 80 29.63 -14.76 7.04
CA PRO A 80 30.72 -14.44 7.95
C PRO A 80 30.73 -12.97 8.40
N GLU A 81 31.11 -12.71 9.64
CA GLU A 81 31.34 -11.36 10.18
C GLU A 81 32.74 -11.28 10.81
N PRO A 82 33.62 -10.35 10.38
CA PRO A 82 33.44 -9.43 9.26
C PRO A 82 33.53 -10.14 7.89
N LEU A 83 32.84 -9.56 6.89
CA LEU A 83 32.97 -9.96 5.50
C LEU A 83 34.09 -9.12 4.85
N THR A 84 35.28 -9.70 4.71
CA THR A 84 36.48 -8.98 4.25
C THR A 84 36.71 -9.14 2.74
N ALA A 85 37.52 -8.26 2.16
CA ALA A 85 37.92 -8.34 0.75
C ALA A 85 38.70 -9.63 0.41
N GLU A 86 39.38 -10.23 1.39
CA GLU A 86 40.06 -11.52 1.23
C GLU A 86 39.06 -12.66 1.00
N ARG A 87 37.90 -12.62 1.67
CA ARG A 87 36.85 -13.65 1.56
C ARG A 87 35.93 -13.43 0.38
N LEU A 88 35.66 -12.17 0.05
CA LEU A 88 34.86 -11.78 -1.10
C LEU A 88 35.51 -10.57 -1.78
N PRO A 89 36.36 -10.77 -2.80
CA PRO A 89 37.09 -9.68 -3.46
C PRO A 89 36.17 -8.67 -4.15
N ASN A 90 35.05 -9.13 -4.70
CA ASN A 90 34.08 -8.27 -5.37
C ASN A 90 33.45 -7.28 -4.37
N GLY A 91 33.84 -6.00 -4.47
CA GLY A 91 33.39 -4.93 -3.56
C GLY A 91 31.90 -4.69 -3.59
N THR A 92 31.30 -4.61 -4.77
CA THR A 92 29.86 -4.36 -4.93
C THR A 92 29.00 -5.46 -4.32
N ILE A 93 29.35 -6.74 -4.53
CA ILE A 93 28.61 -7.86 -3.92
C ILE A 93 28.78 -7.82 -2.40
N ARG A 94 29.99 -7.53 -1.91
CA ARG A 94 30.28 -7.43 -0.47
C ARG A 94 29.47 -6.32 0.19
N GLU A 95 29.44 -5.13 -0.39
CA GLU A 95 28.63 -3.99 0.08
C GLU A 95 27.15 -4.34 0.08
N THR A 96 26.63 -4.90 -1.02
CA THR A 96 25.22 -5.33 -1.11
C THR A 96 24.83 -6.31 0.00
N ILE A 97 25.70 -7.26 0.33
CA ILE A 97 25.46 -8.20 1.45
C ILE A 97 25.45 -7.45 2.78
N VAL A 98 26.40 -6.54 3.02
CA VAL A 98 26.49 -5.76 4.26
C VAL A 98 25.26 -4.88 4.44
N ASP A 99 24.82 -4.19 3.39
CA ASP A 99 23.65 -3.33 3.41
C ASP A 99 22.40 -4.13 3.78
N HIS A 100 22.16 -5.27 3.11
CA HIS A 100 21.02 -6.12 3.45
C HIS A 100 21.10 -6.73 4.86
N ARG A 101 22.29 -6.99 5.40
CA ARG A 101 22.41 -7.38 6.82
C ARG A 101 22.03 -6.24 7.75
N ALA A 102 22.40 -5.01 7.42
CA ALA A 102 22.02 -3.83 8.19
C ALA A 102 20.50 -3.60 8.13
N GLU A 103 19.91 -3.67 6.95
CA GLU A 103 18.45 -3.55 6.75
C GLU A 103 17.67 -4.65 7.50
N ALA A 104 18.12 -5.90 7.42
CA ALA A 104 17.48 -6.99 8.16
C ALA A 104 17.51 -6.75 9.69
N ARG A 105 18.64 -6.25 10.22
CA ARG A 105 18.76 -5.90 11.64
C ARG A 105 17.90 -4.69 12.02
N SER A 106 17.80 -3.70 11.13
CA SER A 106 16.92 -2.55 11.28
C SER A 106 15.44 -2.98 11.33
N ALA A 107 15.01 -3.81 10.39
CA ALA A 107 13.66 -4.36 10.34
C ALA A 107 13.34 -5.23 11.57
N LEU A 108 14.30 -6.03 12.08
CA LEU A 108 14.13 -6.75 13.35
C LEU A 108 13.97 -5.81 14.56
N LYS A 109 14.58 -4.62 14.55
CA LYS A 109 14.34 -3.60 15.57
C LYS A 109 12.94 -3.01 15.39
N GLY A 110 12.55 -2.70 14.15
CA GLY A 110 11.20 -2.26 13.79
C GLY A 110 10.12 -3.21 14.28
N MET A 111 10.31 -4.52 14.09
CA MET A 111 9.39 -5.56 14.57
C MET A 111 9.19 -5.53 16.10
N ARG A 112 10.22 -5.15 16.88
CA ARG A 112 10.11 -5.05 18.34
C ARG A 112 9.37 -3.79 18.79
N SER A 113 9.44 -2.72 18.01
CA SER A 113 8.80 -1.43 18.31
C SER A 113 7.46 -1.24 17.60
N ALA A 114 7.09 -2.14 16.68
CA ALA A 114 5.86 -2.04 15.91
C ALA A 114 4.63 -2.06 16.81
N SER A 115 3.75 -1.07 16.63
CA SER A 115 2.43 -1.04 17.24
C SER A 115 1.43 -1.74 16.32
N GLY A 116 0.86 -2.85 16.79
CA GLY A 116 -0.14 -3.63 16.07
C GLY A 116 0.44 -4.80 15.25
N THR A 117 -0.46 -5.71 14.89
CA THR A 117 -0.10 -7.01 14.30
C THR A 117 0.38 -6.89 12.87
N VAL A 118 -0.30 -6.13 12.01
CA VAL A 118 0.06 -5.95 10.60
C VAL A 118 1.49 -5.43 10.47
N ARG A 119 1.82 -4.31 11.12
CA ARG A 119 3.19 -3.74 11.14
C ARG A 119 4.24 -4.69 11.70
N THR A 120 3.88 -5.51 12.68
CA THR A 120 4.81 -6.54 13.21
C THR A 120 5.12 -7.58 12.14
N VAL A 121 4.12 -8.02 11.39
CA VAL A 121 4.28 -9.02 10.32
C VAL A 121 5.04 -8.44 9.13
N GLU A 122 4.73 -7.21 8.70
CA GLU A 122 5.46 -6.50 7.65
C GLU A 122 6.95 -6.35 8.00
N ALA A 123 7.25 -5.91 9.22
CA ALA A 123 8.63 -5.79 9.68
C ALA A 123 9.35 -7.14 9.71
N ALA A 124 8.65 -8.22 10.11
CA ALA A 124 9.20 -9.58 10.05
C ALA A 124 9.47 -10.02 8.60
N ALA A 125 8.56 -9.72 7.67
CA ALA A 125 8.67 -10.05 6.27
C ALA A 125 9.81 -9.28 5.58
N HIS A 126 9.98 -7.98 5.87
CA HIS A 126 11.13 -7.19 5.44
C HIS A 126 12.44 -7.75 6.00
N ALA A 127 12.48 -8.10 7.28
CA ALA A 127 13.66 -8.68 7.91
C ALA A 127 14.04 -10.02 7.24
N ALA A 128 13.06 -10.89 7.00
CA ALA A 128 13.26 -12.17 6.33
C ALA A 128 13.74 -12.00 4.88
N ALA A 129 13.15 -11.07 4.13
CA ALA A 129 13.55 -10.77 2.75
C ALA A 129 15.02 -10.32 2.68
N HIS A 130 15.42 -9.38 3.52
CA HIS A 130 16.79 -8.87 3.53
C HIS A 130 17.81 -9.91 4.01
N ALA A 131 17.47 -10.67 5.06
CA ALA A 131 18.35 -11.74 5.55
C ALA A 131 18.50 -12.88 4.53
N GLY A 132 17.39 -13.28 3.89
CA GLY A 132 17.37 -14.27 2.81
C GLY A 132 18.23 -13.81 1.63
N ARG A 133 18.10 -12.55 1.22
CA ARG A 133 18.90 -11.96 0.14
C ARG A 133 20.39 -12.02 0.46
N ALA A 134 20.80 -11.57 1.64
CA ALA A 134 22.19 -11.59 2.07
C ALA A 134 22.77 -13.03 2.09
N ALA A 135 22.02 -13.97 2.68
CA ALA A 135 22.42 -15.38 2.79
C ALA A 135 22.54 -16.05 1.41
N ALA A 136 21.60 -15.79 0.50
CA ALA A 136 21.57 -16.41 -0.81
C ALA A 136 22.64 -15.83 -1.76
N ILE A 137 22.91 -14.52 -1.72
CA ILE A 137 24.03 -13.93 -2.47
C ILE A 137 25.34 -14.56 -2.00
N TRP A 138 25.53 -14.67 -0.67
CA TRP A 138 26.70 -15.31 -0.10
C TRP A 138 26.83 -16.78 -0.51
N ALA A 139 25.75 -17.56 -0.47
CA ALA A 139 25.79 -18.94 -0.95
C ALA A 139 26.09 -19.03 -2.46
N ALA A 140 25.51 -18.14 -3.27
CA ALA A 140 25.70 -18.16 -4.72
C ALA A 140 27.12 -17.81 -5.17
N VAL A 141 27.93 -17.14 -4.34
CA VAL A 141 29.35 -16.90 -4.63
C VAL A 141 30.27 -18.01 -4.13
N LEU A 142 29.77 -18.91 -3.28
CA LEU A 142 30.50 -20.08 -2.82
C LEU A 142 30.36 -21.21 -3.85
N VAL A 143 31.48 -21.86 -4.20
CA VAL A 143 31.48 -22.99 -5.14
C VAL A 143 30.84 -24.24 -4.53
N ASP A 144 30.97 -24.42 -3.21
CA ASP A 144 30.61 -25.67 -2.53
C ASP A 144 29.23 -25.61 -1.84
N ARG A 145 28.44 -24.56 -2.05
CA ARG A 145 27.16 -24.39 -1.36
C ARG A 145 26.07 -23.88 -2.30
N SER A 146 24.96 -24.61 -2.39
CA SER A 146 23.82 -24.14 -3.16
C SER A 146 23.03 -23.08 -2.37
N PRO A 147 22.55 -22.02 -3.02
CA PRO A 147 21.54 -21.13 -2.44
C PRO A 147 20.31 -21.88 -1.90
N ALA A 148 19.91 -22.98 -2.56
CA ALA A 148 18.79 -23.81 -2.13
C ALA A 148 19.01 -24.50 -0.76
N ASP A 149 20.25 -24.58 -0.28
CA ASP A 149 20.59 -25.17 1.03
C ASP A 149 20.44 -24.15 2.18
N VAL A 150 20.30 -22.86 1.87
CA VAL A 150 20.28 -21.78 2.87
C VAL A 150 18.97 -21.02 2.90
N VAL A 151 18.25 -20.93 1.78
CA VAL A 151 16.99 -20.20 1.66
C VAL A 151 15.94 -21.06 0.98
N LEU A 152 14.67 -20.68 1.10
CA LEU A 152 13.60 -21.35 0.35
C LEU A 152 13.82 -21.25 -1.16
N THR A 153 13.52 -22.36 -1.83
CA THR A 153 13.35 -22.38 -3.29
C THR A 153 12.00 -21.79 -3.69
N ASN A 154 11.87 -21.39 -4.96
CA ASN A 154 10.60 -20.85 -5.47
C ASN A 154 9.46 -21.86 -5.28
N THR A 155 9.66 -23.13 -5.65
CA THR A 155 8.66 -24.20 -5.45
C THR A 155 8.24 -24.34 -3.99
N GLN A 156 9.18 -24.26 -3.04
CA GLN A 156 8.84 -24.34 -1.62
C GLN A 156 8.05 -23.12 -1.12
N ALA A 157 8.32 -21.94 -1.68
CA ALA A 157 7.57 -20.73 -1.38
C ALA A 157 6.18 -20.75 -2.04
N GLU A 158 6.07 -21.19 -3.29
CA GLU A 158 4.79 -21.37 -4.02
C GLU A 158 3.89 -22.36 -3.28
N ASP A 159 4.42 -23.51 -2.86
CA ASP A 159 3.67 -24.49 -2.07
C ASP A 159 3.23 -23.98 -0.70
N ARG A 160 3.94 -22.99 -0.14
CA ARG A 160 3.53 -22.35 1.12
C ARG A 160 2.41 -21.35 0.89
N VAL A 161 2.55 -20.50 -0.12
CA VAL A 161 1.53 -19.54 -0.53
C VAL A 161 0.23 -20.28 -0.85
N ARG A 162 0.28 -21.29 -1.71
CA ARG A 162 -0.90 -22.10 -2.07
C ARG A 162 -1.59 -22.72 -0.85
N ARG A 163 -0.82 -23.27 0.10
CA ARG A 163 -1.40 -23.82 1.34
C ARG A 163 -1.98 -22.75 2.25
N ALA A 164 -1.42 -21.54 2.25
CA ALA A 164 -1.97 -20.43 3.01
C ALA A 164 -3.28 -19.95 2.37
N GLU A 165 -3.31 -19.80 1.03
CA GLU A 165 -4.50 -19.52 0.22
C GLU A 165 -5.61 -20.54 0.47
N GLU A 166 -5.32 -21.84 0.44
CA GLU A 166 -6.30 -22.91 0.74
C GLU A 166 -6.82 -22.88 2.19
N SER A 167 -6.19 -22.13 3.08
CA SER A 167 -6.45 -22.15 4.52
C SER A 167 -7.03 -20.85 5.07
N LEU A 168 -7.20 -19.85 4.21
CA LEU A 168 -7.78 -18.56 4.50
C LEU A 168 -8.91 -18.27 3.49
N PRO A 169 -9.99 -17.62 3.89
CA PRO A 169 -10.30 -17.19 5.26
C PRO A 169 -10.62 -18.39 6.18
N GLY A 170 -10.29 -18.23 7.45
CA GLY A 170 -10.60 -19.22 8.49
C GLY A 170 -12.02 -19.03 9.04
N ARG A 171 -12.19 -19.30 10.34
CA ARG A 171 -13.44 -18.99 11.07
C ARG A 171 -13.42 -17.56 11.62
N ALA A 172 -14.56 -16.91 11.78
CA ALA A 172 -14.67 -15.55 12.30
C ALA A 172 -15.92 -15.37 13.18
N ALA A 173 -16.00 -14.24 13.89
CA ALA A 173 -17.19 -13.89 14.67
C ALA A 173 -18.41 -13.66 13.77
N ASP A 174 -18.16 -13.02 12.64
CA ASP A 174 -19.11 -12.66 11.60
C ASP A 174 -18.31 -12.36 10.31
N THR A 175 -19.02 -12.27 9.20
CA THR A 175 -18.47 -12.01 7.87
C THR A 175 -17.85 -10.62 7.71
N GLN A 176 -18.38 -9.57 8.37
CA GLN A 176 -17.81 -8.23 8.29
C GLN A 176 -16.44 -8.16 8.99
N SER A 177 -16.36 -8.72 10.19
CA SER A 177 -15.11 -8.89 10.93
C SER A 177 -14.11 -9.75 10.14
N ALA A 178 -14.59 -10.76 9.41
CA ALA A 178 -13.77 -11.59 8.53
C ALA A 178 -13.15 -10.78 7.38
N VAL A 179 -13.92 -9.93 6.69
CA VAL A 179 -13.42 -9.06 5.61
C VAL A 179 -12.24 -8.22 6.09
N VAL A 180 -12.36 -7.60 7.27
CA VAL A 180 -11.34 -6.71 7.81
C VAL A 180 -10.09 -7.47 8.26
N VAL A 181 -10.28 -8.53 9.06
CA VAL A 181 -9.17 -9.29 9.64
C VAL A 181 -8.45 -10.13 8.60
N TYR A 182 -9.18 -10.93 7.82
CA TYR A 182 -8.59 -11.78 6.79
C TYR A 182 -8.15 -10.98 5.59
N GLY A 183 -8.83 -9.89 5.22
CA GLY A 183 -8.38 -9.01 4.14
C GLY A 183 -6.98 -8.44 4.37
N ALA A 184 -6.60 -8.16 5.63
CA ALA A 184 -5.23 -7.73 5.95
C ALA A 184 -4.18 -8.83 5.76
N LEU A 185 -4.54 -10.08 6.06
CA LEU A 185 -3.64 -11.22 5.88
C LEU A 185 -3.52 -11.62 4.41
N GLU A 186 -4.65 -11.71 3.73
CA GLU A 186 -4.76 -12.02 2.31
C GLU A 186 -4.07 -10.96 1.43
N SER A 187 -4.10 -9.68 1.82
CA SER A 187 -3.33 -8.62 1.16
C SER A 187 -1.82 -8.89 1.14
N GLY A 188 -1.26 -9.22 2.30
CA GLY A 188 0.16 -9.57 2.41
C GLY A 188 0.52 -10.85 1.64
N LEU A 189 -0.41 -11.82 1.54
CA LEU A 189 -0.23 -13.03 0.74
C LEU A 189 -0.32 -12.75 -0.77
N SER A 190 -1.23 -11.89 -1.20
CA SER A 190 -1.35 -11.44 -2.58
C SER A 190 -0.07 -10.73 -3.03
N GLU A 191 0.47 -9.81 -2.21
CA GLU A 191 1.74 -9.13 -2.50
C GLU A 191 2.91 -10.12 -2.57
N ALA A 192 3.02 -11.02 -1.59
CA ALA A 192 4.05 -12.05 -1.58
C ALA A 192 4.01 -12.95 -2.82
N SER A 193 2.81 -13.21 -3.36
CA SER A 193 2.61 -14.01 -4.55
C SER A 193 2.98 -13.27 -5.84
N HIS A 194 2.66 -11.98 -5.94
CA HIS A 194 2.97 -11.15 -7.11
C HIS A 194 4.49 -11.06 -7.34
N ASP A 195 5.26 -10.87 -6.27
CA ASP A 195 6.73 -10.76 -6.33
C ASP A 195 7.40 -12.02 -6.91
N MET A 196 6.75 -13.19 -6.85
CA MET A 196 7.31 -14.47 -7.29
C MET A 196 7.36 -14.63 -8.82
N LEU A 197 6.54 -13.87 -9.58
CA LEU A 197 6.34 -14.06 -11.01
C LEU A 197 7.46 -13.46 -11.91
N ALA A 198 8.40 -12.70 -11.37
CA ALA A 198 9.43 -11.99 -12.15
C ALA A 198 10.71 -12.84 -12.42
N GLY A 199 10.69 -13.80 -13.37
CA GLY A 199 11.75 -14.84 -13.56
C GLY A 199 13.01 -14.56 -14.43
N GLY A 200 14.10 -15.31 -14.16
CA GLY A 200 15.36 -15.50 -14.93
C GLY A 200 16.63 -15.75 -14.06
N THR A 201 17.63 -16.57 -14.43
CA THR A 201 18.82 -16.87 -13.56
C THR A 201 20.20 -16.84 -14.26
N THR A 202 21.12 -15.93 -13.85
CA THR A 202 22.53 -15.87 -14.32
C THR A 202 23.49 -15.12 -13.36
N SER A 203 23.04 -14.40 -12.33
CA SER A 203 23.91 -13.61 -11.43
C SER A 203 23.57 -13.83 -9.94
N PRO A 204 24.56 -13.85 -9.02
CA PRO A 204 24.35 -13.94 -7.57
C PRO A 204 23.36 -12.89 -7.02
N LEU A 205 23.39 -11.66 -7.55
CA LEU A 205 22.46 -10.61 -7.13
C LEU A 205 21.00 -10.94 -7.48
N ARG A 206 20.81 -11.64 -8.61
CA ARG A 206 19.48 -12.07 -9.05
C ARG A 206 18.98 -13.26 -8.23
N VAL A 207 19.88 -14.20 -7.87
CA VAL A 207 19.58 -15.25 -6.88
C VAL A 207 19.15 -14.63 -5.55
N GLY A 208 19.87 -13.60 -5.08
CA GLY A 208 19.51 -12.85 -3.88
C GLY A 208 18.12 -12.23 -3.94
N ARG A 209 17.71 -11.68 -5.09
CA ARG A 209 16.38 -11.10 -5.28
C ARG A 209 15.28 -12.15 -5.10
N TYR A 210 15.40 -13.32 -5.73
CA TYR A 210 14.41 -14.41 -5.55
C TYR A 210 14.38 -14.94 -4.13
N ALA A 211 15.53 -15.09 -3.49
CA ALA A 211 15.60 -15.49 -2.10
C ALA A 211 14.89 -14.50 -1.17
N ALA A 212 14.97 -13.20 -1.47
CA ALA A 212 14.24 -12.17 -0.74
C ALA A 212 12.74 -12.40 -0.83
N THR A 213 12.22 -12.59 -2.04
CA THR A 213 10.80 -12.88 -2.28
C THR A 213 10.36 -14.16 -1.56
N ASN A 214 11.13 -15.24 -1.66
CA ASN A 214 10.76 -16.52 -1.07
C ASN A 214 10.74 -16.48 0.47
N GLU A 215 11.72 -15.81 1.09
CA GLU A 215 11.75 -15.65 2.56
C GLU A 215 10.70 -14.63 3.04
N ARG A 216 10.35 -13.62 2.21
CA ARG A 216 9.18 -12.75 2.46
C ARG A 216 7.89 -13.57 2.50
N ALA A 217 7.67 -14.42 1.49
CA ALA A 217 6.52 -15.31 1.43
C ALA A 217 6.46 -16.27 2.62
N TRP A 218 7.61 -16.79 3.07
CA TRP A 218 7.68 -17.58 4.30
C TRP A 218 7.16 -16.82 5.53
N ALA A 219 7.61 -15.58 5.72
CA ALA A 219 7.23 -14.78 6.88
C ALA A 219 5.73 -14.48 6.87
N TRP A 220 5.19 -14.03 5.72
CA TRP A 220 3.76 -13.77 5.55
C TRP A 220 2.91 -15.01 5.78
N THR A 221 3.21 -16.13 5.12
CA THR A 221 2.44 -17.38 5.27
C THR A 221 2.50 -17.93 6.69
N THR A 222 3.65 -17.84 7.36
CA THR A 222 3.80 -18.27 8.76
C THR A 222 3.01 -17.38 9.71
N ALA A 223 3.14 -16.06 9.55
CA ALA A 223 2.45 -15.10 10.39
C ALA A 223 0.93 -15.13 10.19
N ALA A 224 0.46 -15.29 8.94
CA ALA A 224 -0.97 -15.40 8.65
C ALA A 224 -1.60 -16.61 9.37
N GLY A 225 -0.91 -17.76 9.38
CA GLY A 225 -1.34 -18.91 10.17
C GLY A 225 -1.38 -18.61 11.67
N PHE A 226 -0.35 -17.96 12.22
CA PHE A 226 -0.34 -17.56 13.63
C PHE A 226 -1.49 -16.62 13.99
N VAL A 227 -1.76 -15.62 13.15
CA VAL A 227 -2.83 -14.64 13.40
C VAL A 227 -4.19 -15.30 13.30
N ARG A 228 -4.44 -16.12 12.26
CA ARG A 228 -5.68 -16.89 12.12
C ARG A 228 -5.95 -17.73 13.36
N ASP A 229 -5.00 -18.59 13.75
CA ASP A 229 -5.19 -19.51 14.87
C ASP A 229 -5.46 -18.75 16.18
N ARG A 230 -4.80 -17.59 16.38
CA ARG A 230 -5.03 -16.72 17.54
C ARG A 230 -6.38 -16.02 17.50
N TYR A 231 -6.81 -15.57 16.33
CA TYR A 231 -8.10 -14.92 16.14
C TYR A 231 -9.22 -15.92 16.38
N GLU A 232 -9.18 -17.10 15.75
CA GLU A 232 -10.18 -18.15 15.98
C GLU A 232 -10.25 -18.56 17.45
N SER A 233 -9.09 -18.69 18.12
CA SER A 233 -9.03 -19.05 19.55
C SER A 233 -9.52 -17.95 20.49
N SER A 234 -9.61 -16.69 20.04
CA SER A 234 -10.10 -15.58 20.87
C SER A 234 -11.63 -15.43 20.81
N LEU A 235 -12.29 -16.14 19.90
CA LEU A 235 -13.72 -16.07 19.68
C LEU A 235 -14.48 -17.11 20.53
N THR A 236 -15.70 -16.76 20.93
CA THR A 236 -16.56 -17.67 21.72
C THR A 236 -17.25 -18.71 20.85
N ASP A 237 -17.71 -18.31 19.66
CA ASP A 237 -18.44 -19.17 18.72
C ASP A 237 -18.06 -18.78 17.28
N PRO A 238 -16.83 -19.11 16.83
CA PRO A 238 -16.38 -18.73 15.50
C PRO A 238 -17.05 -19.61 14.43
N GLU A 239 -17.50 -19.02 13.33
CA GLU A 239 -18.16 -19.71 12.21
C GLU A 239 -17.32 -19.66 10.93
N PRO A 240 -17.40 -20.66 10.03
CA PRO A 240 -16.71 -20.62 8.74
C PRO A 240 -17.36 -19.56 7.84
N VAL A 241 -16.54 -18.69 7.25
CA VAL A 241 -17.01 -17.55 6.45
C VAL A 241 -16.62 -17.61 4.98
N GLY A 242 -15.75 -18.55 4.58
CA GLY A 242 -15.19 -18.60 3.22
C GLY A 242 -16.23 -18.62 2.11
N ASP A 243 -17.20 -19.54 2.18
CA ASP A 243 -18.23 -19.65 1.13
C ASP A 243 -19.08 -18.38 1.01
N ALA A 244 -19.47 -17.79 2.15
CA ALA A 244 -20.25 -16.54 2.18
C ALA A 244 -19.47 -15.35 1.59
N LEU A 245 -18.15 -15.27 1.84
CA LEU A 245 -17.33 -14.22 1.27
C LEU A 245 -17.14 -14.41 -0.25
N GLU A 246 -16.96 -15.64 -0.74
CA GLU A 246 -16.89 -15.91 -2.19
C GLU A 246 -18.23 -15.61 -2.90
N GLU A 247 -19.36 -15.89 -2.24
CA GLU A 247 -20.69 -15.52 -2.76
C GLU A 247 -20.87 -14.00 -2.83
N ALA A 248 -20.49 -13.27 -1.77
CA ALA A 248 -20.52 -11.82 -1.77
C ALA A 248 -19.63 -11.21 -2.87
N VAL A 249 -18.45 -11.78 -3.10
CA VAL A 249 -17.58 -11.40 -4.20
C VAL A 249 -18.29 -11.59 -5.54
N ALA A 250 -18.90 -12.77 -5.77
CA ALA A 250 -19.62 -13.06 -7.00
C ALA A 250 -20.79 -12.09 -7.25
N THR A 251 -21.52 -11.72 -6.19
CA THR A 251 -22.61 -10.74 -6.23
C THR A 251 -22.13 -9.34 -6.66
N LEU A 252 -20.94 -8.93 -6.23
CA LEU A 252 -20.41 -7.59 -6.50
C LEU A 252 -19.64 -7.45 -7.82
N VAL A 253 -19.33 -8.54 -8.53
CA VAL A 253 -18.55 -8.50 -9.79
C VAL A 253 -19.16 -7.52 -10.81
N GLU A 254 -20.43 -7.71 -11.17
CA GLU A 254 -21.09 -6.90 -12.20
C GLU A 254 -21.43 -5.48 -11.73
N PRO A 255 -21.97 -5.24 -10.51
CA PRO A 255 -22.16 -3.88 -10.01
C PRO A 255 -20.86 -3.07 -9.93
N THR A 256 -19.77 -3.69 -9.48
CA THR A 256 -18.46 -3.02 -9.44
C THR A 256 -17.96 -2.74 -10.85
N ARG A 257 -18.24 -3.66 -11.79
CA ARG A 257 -17.94 -3.46 -13.20
C ARG A 257 -18.61 -2.24 -13.78
N GLU A 258 -19.92 -2.15 -13.62
CA GLU A 258 -20.72 -1.04 -14.11
C GLU A 258 -20.23 0.28 -13.53
N ARG A 259 -19.98 0.33 -12.22
CA ARG A 259 -19.46 1.52 -11.54
C ARG A 259 -18.11 1.99 -12.10
N LEU A 260 -17.17 1.07 -12.36
CA LEU A 260 -15.87 1.43 -12.92
C LEU A 260 -15.94 1.92 -14.38
N VAL A 261 -16.95 1.47 -15.14
CA VAL A 261 -17.19 1.90 -16.53
C VAL A 261 -17.79 3.31 -16.61
N GLU A 262 -18.53 3.76 -15.60
CA GLU A 262 -19.10 5.11 -15.56
C GLU A 262 -18.02 6.21 -15.65
N PHE A 263 -16.82 5.95 -15.12
CA PHE A 263 -15.65 6.83 -15.25
C PHE A 263 -14.96 6.72 -16.63
N ARG A 264 -15.60 6.08 -17.62
CA ARG A 264 -15.06 5.87 -18.98
C ARG A 264 -16.09 6.05 -20.09
N PRO A 265 -16.78 7.19 -20.16
CA PRO A 265 -17.83 7.41 -21.16
C PRO A 265 -17.35 7.28 -22.63
N SER A 266 -16.04 7.36 -22.89
CA SER A 266 -15.45 7.34 -24.23
C SER A 266 -14.52 6.14 -24.53
N GLU A 267 -14.30 5.24 -23.56
CA GLU A 267 -13.38 4.11 -23.70
C GLU A 267 -14.09 2.75 -23.72
N SER A 268 -13.43 1.73 -24.27
CA SER A 268 -13.94 0.35 -24.25
C SER A 268 -13.70 -0.31 -22.89
N ASP A 269 -14.64 -1.14 -22.43
CA ASP A 269 -14.51 -1.98 -21.23
C ASP A 269 -13.21 -2.81 -21.17
N GLU A 270 -12.63 -3.19 -22.31
CA GLU A 270 -11.38 -3.96 -22.39
C GLU A 270 -10.15 -3.25 -21.76
N LYS A 271 -10.27 -1.98 -21.39
CA LYS A 271 -9.19 -1.14 -20.83
C LYS A 271 -9.37 -0.76 -19.37
N LEU A 272 -10.28 -1.39 -18.64
CA LEU A 272 -10.59 -0.99 -17.26
C LEU A 272 -9.40 -0.99 -16.29
N TYR A 273 -8.36 -1.77 -16.58
CA TYR A 273 -7.11 -1.76 -15.81
C TYR A 273 -6.25 -0.50 -15.99
N ARG A 274 -6.47 0.31 -17.02
CA ARG A 274 -5.69 1.54 -17.27
C ARG A 274 -6.36 2.70 -16.60
N ARG A 275 -5.68 3.72 -16.10
CA ARG A 275 -6.36 4.95 -15.64
C ARG A 275 -7.30 5.57 -16.71
N PRO A 276 -8.50 6.08 -16.36
CA PRO A 276 -9.32 6.86 -17.29
C PRO A 276 -8.65 8.20 -17.66
N ASP A 277 -9.08 8.79 -18.76
CA ASP A 277 -8.64 10.14 -19.14
C ASP A 277 -9.32 11.19 -18.26
N ARG A 278 -8.55 11.81 -17.35
CA ARG A 278 -9.07 12.82 -16.43
C ARG A 278 -9.65 14.04 -17.16
N ASP A 279 -9.11 14.40 -18.32
CA ASP A 279 -9.57 15.55 -19.09
C ASP A 279 -10.93 15.28 -19.75
N ALA A 280 -11.30 14.00 -19.91
CA ALA A 280 -12.61 13.58 -20.40
C ALA A 280 -13.67 13.47 -19.29
N LEU A 281 -13.27 13.56 -18.01
CA LEU A 281 -14.16 13.46 -16.86
C LEU A 281 -14.68 14.83 -16.38
N VAL A 282 -14.04 15.92 -16.79
CA VAL A 282 -14.40 17.29 -16.40
C VAL A 282 -14.92 18.01 -17.65
N GLU A 283 -16.11 18.60 -17.57
CA GLU A 283 -16.73 19.31 -18.70
C GLU A 283 -16.16 20.73 -18.88
N ARG A 284 -15.70 21.34 -17.78
CA ARG A 284 -15.09 22.67 -17.79
C ARG A 284 -13.69 22.67 -18.40
N ASP A 285 -13.36 23.75 -19.10
CA ASP A 285 -11.95 24.03 -19.46
C ASP A 285 -11.16 24.43 -18.20
N VAL A 286 -10.10 23.69 -17.90
CA VAL A 286 -9.29 23.86 -16.68
C VAL A 286 -7.86 24.20 -17.07
N ARG A 287 -7.21 25.15 -16.37
CA ARG A 287 -5.82 25.47 -16.67
C ARG A 287 -4.91 24.30 -16.29
N GLN A 288 -3.84 24.17 -17.06
CA GLN A 288 -2.80 23.19 -16.76
C GLN A 288 -2.21 23.43 -15.36
N GLY A 289 -2.16 22.37 -14.55
CA GLY A 289 -1.58 22.40 -13.22
C GLY A 289 -2.50 22.91 -12.11
N GLU A 290 -3.78 23.22 -12.38
CA GLU A 290 -4.74 23.57 -11.31
C GLU A 290 -4.84 22.42 -10.27
N PRO A 291 -4.82 22.73 -8.96
CA PRO A 291 -4.76 21.71 -7.91
C PRO A 291 -5.87 20.67 -7.98
N GLY A 292 -7.09 21.06 -8.39
CA GLY A 292 -8.19 20.12 -8.58
C GLY A 292 -7.89 19.04 -9.63
N MET A 293 -7.27 19.39 -10.76
CA MET A 293 -6.88 18.42 -11.79
C MET A 293 -5.66 17.59 -11.40
N ALA A 294 -4.77 18.16 -10.58
CA ALA A 294 -3.66 17.43 -10.00
C ALA A 294 -4.17 16.36 -9.02
N LEU A 295 -5.04 16.74 -8.09
CA LEU A 295 -5.70 15.84 -7.14
C LEU A 295 -6.49 14.75 -7.89
N LEU A 296 -7.31 15.12 -8.88
CA LEU A 296 -8.06 14.17 -9.69
C LEU A 296 -7.13 13.17 -10.39
N GLY A 297 -6.05 13.64 -11.03
CA GLY A 297 -5.09 12.77 -11.70
C GLY A 297 -4.40 11.80 -10.74
N GLU A 298 -3.92 12.30 -9.59
CA GLU A 298 -3.24 11.52 -8.56
C GLU A 298 -4.17 10.46 -7.94
N LYS A 299 -5.40 10.82 -7.58
CA LYS A 299 -6.34 9.87 -6.96
C LYS A 299 -6.93 8.90 -7.97
N LEU A 300 -7.01 9.26 -9.25
CA LEU A 300 -7.26 8.28 -10.31
C LEU A 300 -6.09 7.29 -10.47
N ASP A 301 -4.83 7.71 -10.32
CA ASP A 301 -3.68 6.78 -10.29
C ASP A 301 -3.77 5.83 -9.08
N GLU A 302 -4.22 6.32 -7.92
CA GLU A 302 -4.40 5.51 -6.71
C GLU A 302 -5.56 4.50 -6.83
N VAL A 303 -6.68 4.89 -7.43
CA VAL A 303 -7.88 4.03 -7.59
C VAL A 303 -7.76 3.09 -8.78
N TYR A 304 -7.10 3.51 -9.87
CA TYR A 304 -6.86 2.70 -11.07
C TYR A 304 -5.37 2.39 -11.32
N PRO A 305 -4.60 1.81 -10.37
CA PRO A 305 -3.25 1.38 -10.68
C PRO A 305 -3.32 0.24 -11.71
N ASP A 306 -2.44 0.26 -12.73
CA ASP A 306 -2.33 -0.78 -13.78
C ASP A 306 -2.23 -2.23 -13.25
N TYR A 307 -1.97 -2.40 -11.95
CA TYR A 307 -1.85 -3.68 -11.26
C TYR A 307 -2.90 -3.93 -10.16
N ASP A 308 -3.47 -2.90 -9.53
CA ASP A 308 -4.25 -3.08 -8.30
C ASP A 308 -5.75 -3.34 -8.54
N LEU A 309 -6.28 -2.97 -9.71
CA LEU A 309 -7.63 -3.44 -10.10
C LEU A 309 -7.71 -4.95 -10.32
N ARG A 310 -6.56 -5.65 -10.34
CA ARG A 310 -6.53 -7.13 -10.26
C ARG A 310 -6.90 -7.66 -8.87
N THR A 311 -7.07 -6.78 -7.89
CA THR A 311 -7.37 -7.08 -6.50
C THR A 311 -8.84 -6.81 -6.15
N VAL A 312 -9.56 -6.10 -7.01
CA VAL A 312 -11.00 -5.82 -6.82
C VAL A 312 -11.82 -7.06 -7.18
N VAL A 313 -13.08 -7.15 -6.71
CA VAL A 313 -14.01 -8.27 -7.00
C VAL A 313 -14.21 -8.58 -8.49
N TRP A 314 -13.77 -7.75 -9.42
CA TRP A 314 -13.79 -8.10 -10.84
C TRP A 314 -12.79 -9.20 -11.22
N SER A 315 -11.59 -9.20 -10.64
CA SER A 315 -10.46 -9.96 -11.22
C SER A 315 -10.56 -11.47 -11.07
N ASP A 316 -10.21 -12.20 -12.13
CA ASP A 316 -10.18 -13.67 -12.17
C ASP A 316 -8.89 -14.28 -11.60
N GLN A 317 -7.96 -13.45 -11.12
CA GLN A 317 -6.57 -13.86 -10.94
C GLN A 317 -6.33 -14.72 -9.68
N ARG A 318 -7.04 -14.52 -8.55
CA ARG A 318 -6.83 -15.28 -7.28
C ARG A 318 -8.05 -15.31 -6.34
N SER A 319 -8.14 -16.35 -5.52
CA SER A 319 -9.12 -16.52 -4.42
C SER A 319 -8.58 -15.88 -3.14
N TYR A 320 -8.88 -14.60 -2.96
CA TYR A 320 -8.65 -13.83 -1.73
C TYR A 320 -9.92 -13.04 -1.42
N PRO A 321 -11.02 -13.72 -1.04
CA PRO A 321 -12.33 -13.09 -1.02
C PRO A 321 -12.44 -11.97 0.02
N ALA A 322 -11.81 -12.09 1.18
CA ALA A 322 -11.83 -11.05 2.20
C ALA A 322 -11.06 -9.80 1.74
N TYR A 323 -9.88 -9.98 1.13
CA TYR A 323 -9.10 -8.86 0.57
C TYR A 323 -9.84 -8.18 -0.56
N ARG A 324 -10.44 -8.94 -1.48
CA ARG A 324 -11.20 -8.39 -2.61
C ARG A 324 -12.39 -7.55 -2.17
N LEU A 325 -13.17 -8.04 -1.19
CA LEU A 325 -14.28 -7.28 -0.62
C LEU A 325 -13.81 -6.00 0.08
N ARG A 326 -12.70 -6.08 0.82
CA ARG A 326 -12.12 -4.93 1.51
C ARG A 326 -11.58 -3.86 0.56
N GLU A 327 -10.89 -4.25 -0.52
CA GLU A 327 -10.44 -3.27 -1.52
C GLU A 327 -11.61 -2.72 -2.33
N THR A 328 -12.62 -3.55 -2.60
CA THR A 328 -13.85 -3.07 -3.25
C THR A 328 -14.57 -2.03 -2.40
N HIS A 329 -14.65 -2.24 -1.08
CA HIS A 329 -15.15 -1.24 -0.11
C HIS A 329 -14.44 0.11 -0.26
N TRP A 330 -13.10 0.10 -0.23
CA TRP A 330 -12.30 1.30 -0.42
C TRP A 330 -12.56 1.96 -1.78
N VAL A 331 -12.60 1.17 -2.85
CA VAL A 331 -12.85 1.67 -4.22
C VAL A 331 -14.20 2.34 -4.33
N TYR A 332 -15.28 1.78 -3.76
CA TYR A 332 -16.59 2.45 -3.76
C TYR A 332 -16.53 3.82 -3.08
N ALA A 333 -15.95 3.91 -1.87
CA ALA A 333 -15.82 5.19 -1.17
C ALA A 333 -14.94 6.21 -1.94
N ALA A 334 -13.88 5.73 -2.58
CA ALA A 334 -12.99 6.56 -3.38
C ALA A 334 -13.65 7.05 -4.67
N LEU A 335 -14.45 6.22 -5.35
CA LEU A 335 -15.19 6.63 -6.56
C LEU A 335 -16.22 7.71 -6.23
N ASP A 336 -16.98 7.58 -5.14
CA ASP A 336 -17.94 8.60 -4.70
C ASP A 336 -17.22 9.93 -4.32
N ALA A 337 -16.04 9.84 -3.71
CA ALA A 337 -15.19 11.01 -3.45
C ALA A 337 -14.69 11.66 -4.75
N LEU A 338 -14.29 10.87 -5.75
CA LEU A 338 -13.88 11.35 -7.08
C LEU A 338 -15.01 12.09 -7.79
N GLU A 339 -16.25 11.57 -7.74
CA GLU A 339 -17.41 12.28 -8.31
C GLU A 339 -17.60 13.64 -7.65
N THR A 340 -17.41 13.72 -6.33
CA THR A 340 -17.50 15.00 -5.61
C THR A 340 -16.38 15.95 -6.01
N VAL A 341 -15.16 15.46 -6.25
CA VAL A 341 -14.05 16.27 -6.78
C VAL A 341 -14.38 16.78 -8.19
N ILE A 342 -14.84 15.91 -9.09
CA ILE A 342 -15.23 16.26 -10.46
C ILE A 342 -16.32 17.36 -10.44
N ALA A 343 -17.39 17.16 -9.67
CA ALA A 343 -18.47 18.13 -9.55
C ALA A 343 -17.99 19.50 -9.04
N ARG A 344 -17.08 19.52 -8.05
CA ARG A 344 -16.50 20.77 -7.54
C ARG A 344 -15.68 21.50 -8.60
N ILE A 345 -14.90 20.77 -9.41
CA ILE A 345 -14.12 21.36 -10.50
C ILE A 345 -15.07 21.94 -11.56
N ASP A 346 -16.08 21.19 -11.97
CA ASP A 346 -17.09 21.68 -12.93
C ASP A 346 -17.83 22.93 -12.43
N ASP A 347 -18.14 22.99 -11.13
CA ASP A 347 -18.80 24.14 -10.50
C ASP A 347 -17.92 25.40 -10.33
N GLY A 348 -16.61 25.31 -10.58
CA GLY A 348 -15.73 26.47 -10.52
C GLY A 348 -14.58 26.38 -9.52
N ALA A 349 -14.49 25.35 -8.68
CA ALA A 349 -13.45 25.25 -7.67
C ALA A 349 -12.09 24.85 -8.27
N ASP A 350 -11.04 25.61 -7.96
CA ASP A 350 -9.64 25.25 -8.30
C ASP A 350 -9.01 24.32 -7.25
N LEU A 351 -9.63 24.21 -6.06
CA LEU A 351 -9.15 23.49 -4.88
C LEU A 351 -7.79 24.01 -4.37
N PHE A 352 -7.45 25.27 -4.63
CA PHE A 352 -6.29 25.93 -4.06
C PHE A 352 -6.68 26.65 -2.75
N PRO A 353 -5.94 26.48 -1.64
CA PRO A 353 -6.22 27.20 -0.42
C PRO A 353 -5.78 28.67 -0.54
N PRO A 354 -6.62 29.66 -0.17
CA PRO A 354 -6.21 31.07 -0.20
C PRO A 354 -5.28 31.47 0.96
N ASP A 355 -5.36 30.75 2.09
CA ASP A 355 -4.64 31.08 3.32
C ASP A 355 -4.47 29.85 4.24
N ALA A 356 -3.60 29.99 5.23
CA ALA A 356 -3.36 28.97 6.26
C ALA A 356 -4.62 28.63 7.07
N ALA A 357 -5.52 29.60 7.29
CA ALA A 357 -6.77 29.38 8.01
C ALA A 357 -7.72 28.41 7.28
N THR A 358 -7.75 28.47 5.94
CA THR A 358 -8.49 27.53 5.10
C THR A 358 -7.91 26.12 5.21
N ILE A 359 -6.58 26.00 5.26
CA ILE A 359 -5.92 24.70 5.46
C ILE A 359 -6.27 24.14 6.84
N GLU A 360 -6.19 24.96 7.89
CA GLU A 360 -6.55 24.58 9.25
C GLU A 360 -8.01 24.10 9.34
N SER A 361 -8.95 24.85 8.77
CA SER A 361 -10.37 24.47 8.74
C SER A 361 -10.59 23.15 7.99
N THR A 362 -9.98 23.00 6.81
CA THR A 362 -10.12 21.77 6.00
C THR A 362 -9.54 20.55 6.74
N ARG A 363 -8.37 20.73 7.38
CA ARG A 363 -7.73 19.71 8.19
C ARG A 363 -8.59 19.31 9.39
N GLN A 364 -9.17 20.29 10.08
CA GLN A 364 -10.06 20.06 11.22
C GLN A 364 -11.28 19.22 10.83
N GLU A 365 -11.93 19.55 9.71
CA GLU A 365 -13.05 18.78 9.17
C GLU A 365 -12.64 17.36 8.78
N ALA A 366 -11.46 17.20 8.16
CA ALA A 366 -10.92 15.89 7.81
C ALA A 366 -10.66 15.02 9.05
N ILE A 367 -10.08 15.61 10.12
CA ILE A 367 -9.88 14.90 11.40
C ILE A 367 -11.21 14.47 12.01
N GLU A 368 -12.21 15.36 12.06
CA GLU A 368 -13.53 15.03 12.63
C GLU A 368 -14.23 13.90 11.85
N ALA A 369 -14.11 13.90 10.52
CA ALA A 369 -14.63 12.82 9.69
C ALA A 369 -13.92 11.49 9.97
N VAL A 370 -12.59 11.49 10.11
CA VAL A 370 -11.81 10.30 10.45
C VAL A 370 -12.11 9.80 11.88
N GLU A 371 -12.26 10.70 12.85
CA GLU A 371 -12.65 10.34 14.24
C GLU A 371 -13.99 9.61 14.27
N THR A 372 -14.94 10.03 13.42
CA THR A 372 -16.25 9.37 13.28
C THR A 372 -16.09 7.93 12.81
N LEU A 373 -15.24 7.68 11.80
CA LEU A 373 -14.97 6.33 11.31
C LEU A 373 -14.22 5.46 12.33
N VAL A 374 -13.20 6.02 12.98
CA VAL A 374 -12.42 5.32 14.01
C VAL A 374 -13.29 4.93 15.21
N GLY A 375 -14.27 5.77 15.55
CA GLY A 375 -15.25 5.52 16.61
C GLY A 375 -16.43 4.64 16.22
N SER A 376 -16.55 4.22 14.95
CA SER A 376 -17.68 3.42 14.46
C SER A 376 -17.69 2.00 15.06
N ASP A 377 -18.90 1.47 15.25
CA ASP A 377 -19.10 0.06 15.61
C ASP A 377 -18.88 -0.87 14.40
N GLN A 378 -18.90 -0.33 13.18
CA GLN A 378 -18.69 -1.10 11.95
C GLN A 378 -17.19 -1.38 11.73
N PRO A 379 -16.78 -2.64 11.58
CA PRO A 379 -15.37 -2.98 11.33
C PRO A 379 -14.80 -2.34 10.05
N LEU A 380 -15.60 -2.26 8.98
CA LEU A 380 -15.20 -1.69 7.68
C LEU A 380 -14.92 -0.19 7.77
N ASP A 381 -15.76 0.56 8.49
CA ASP A 381 -15.57 1.99 8.74
C ASP A 381 -14.24 2.22 9.48
N ARG A 382 -14.00 1.47 10.56
CA ARG A 382 -12.75 1.58 11.34
C ARG A 382 -11.51 1.25 10.52
N PHE A 383 -11.62 0.29 9.60
CA PHE A 383 -10.54 -0.03 8.67
C PHE A 383 -10.17 1.17 7.81
N VAL A 384 -11.16 1.81 7.16
CA VAL A 384 -10.90 3.00 6.34
C VAL A 384 -10.43 4.17 7.21
N GLY A 385 -11.01 4.37 8.39
CA GLY A 385 -10.53 5.35 9.36
C GLY A 385 -9.06 5.16 9.75
N SER A 386 -8.60 3.92 9.91
CA SER A 386 -7.18 3.61 10.15
C SER A 386 -6.29 3.99 8.98
N ARG A 387 -6.73 3.80 7.73
CA ARG A 387 -5.99 4.18 6.52
C ARG A 387 -5.92 5.69 6.38
N LEU A 388 -7.05 6.38 6.56
CA LEU A 388 -7.12 7.83 6.45
C LEU A 388 -6.34 8.55 7.56
N ALA A 389 -6.29 8.00 8.78
CA ALA A 389 -5.44 8.52 9.84
C ALA A 389 -3.93 8.47 9.48
N GLU A 390 -3.51 7.49 8.66
CA GLU A 390 -2.15 7.47 8.09
C GLU A 390 -1.94 8.58 7.08
N THR A 391 -2.86 8.73 6.13
CA THR A 391 -2.83 9.80 5.13
C THR A 391 -2.77 11.19 5.79
N LEU A 392 -3.52 11.43 6.88
CA LEU A 392 -3.42 12.67 7.65
C LEU A 392 -2.04 12.88 8.28
N THR A 393 -1.42 11.81 8.80
CA THR A 393 -0.08 11.90 9.37
C THR A 393 0.95 12.29 8.30
N GLU A 394 0.86 11.67 7.12
CA GLU A 394 1.75 11.93 6.00
C GLU A 394 1.56 13.35 5.44
N ALA A 395 0.33 13.82 5.35
CA ALA A 395 0.01 15.19 4.95
C ALA A 395 0.53 16.22 5.96
N ASP A 396 0.41 15.96 7.26
CA ASP A 396 0.97 16.82 8.32
C ASP A 396 2.50 16.89 8.27
N ASP A 397 3.16 15.74 8.09
CA ASP A 397 4.62 15.67 7.97
C ASP A 397 5.11 16.42 6.72
N ALA A 398 4.39 16.28 5.59
CA ALA A 398 4.68 17.01 4.36
C ALA A 398 4.48 18.52 4.54
N LEU A 399 3.39 18.94 5.18
CA LEU A 399 3.10 20.35 5.45
C LEU A 399 4.13 20.98 6.39
N ALA A 400 4.53 20.28 7.45
CA ALA A 400 5.55 20.73 8.38
C ALA A 400 6.94 20.86 7.73
N GLY A 401 7.22 20.07 6.69
CA GLY A 401 8.44 20.12 5.90
C GLY A 401 8.39 21.03 4.67
N ALA A 402 7.27 21.70 4.39
CA ALA A 402 7.03 22.41 3.14
C ALA A 402 7.87 23.70 2.97
N ASP A 403 8.44 24.26 4.04
CA ASP A 403 9.14 25.55 4.03
C ASP A 403 8.39 26.63 3.20
N ASP A 404 8.97 27.07 2.07
CA ASP A 404 8.42 28.06 1.15
C ASP A 404 7.81 27.44 -0.13
N ASP A 405 7.66 26.12 -0.20
CA ASP A 405 7.14 25.40 -1.36
C ASP A 405 5.61 25.39 -1.38
N ILE A 406 5.02 26.28 -2.18
CA ILE A 406 3.58 26.38 -2.34
C ILE A 406 2.96 25.13 -2.98
N GLN A 407 3.72 24.37 -3.77
CA GLN A 407 3.25 23.13 -4.35
C GLN A 407 3.05 22.08 -3.24
N THR A 408 4.01 21.94 -2.33
CA THR A 408 3.87 21.03 -1.18
C THR A 408 2.70 21.43 -0.28
N VAL A 409 2.54 22.73 0.00
CA VAL A 409 1.38 23.24 0.78
C VAL A 409 0.06 22.91 0.10
N SER A 410 -0.05 23.14 -1.20
CA SER A 410 -1.27 22.82 -1.97
C SER A 410 -1.54 21.32 -2.01
N SER A 411 -0.52 20.48 -2.15
CA SER A 411 -0.67 19.02 -2.13
C SER A 411 -1.15 18.52 -0.76
N ALA A 412 -0.60 19.03 0.34
CA ALA A 412 -1.06 18.67 1.69
C ALA A 412 -2.53 19.09 1.91
N HIS A 413 -2.93 20.28 1.45
CA HIS A 413 -4.33 20.72 1.48
C HIS A 413 -5.25 19.78 0.70
N SER A 414 -4.85 19.40 -0.53
CA SER A 414 -5.57 18.42 -1.36
C SER A 414 -5.75 17.07 -0.65
N GLU A 415 -4.76 16.60 0.10
CA GLU A 415 -4.89 15.36 0.90
C GLU A 415 -5.91 15.50 2.04
N TYR A 416 -6.02 16.65 2.69
CA TYR A 416 -7.07 16.90 3.69
C TYR A 416 -8.46 16.91 3.02
N VAL A 417 -8.60 17.56 1.86
CA VAL A 417 -9.85 17.57 1.09
C VAL A 417 -10.26 16.15 0.71
N TRP A 418 -9.33 15.37 0.14
CA TRP A 418 -9.55 13.99 -0.26
C TRP A 418 -9.94 13.12 0.93
N THR A 419 -9.19 13.20 2.02
CA THR A 419 -9.44 12.43 3.25
C THR A 419 -10.86 12.66 3.78
N ARG A 420 -11.30 13.93 3.84
CA ARG A 420 -12.66 14.27 4.27
C ARG A 420 -13.71 13.67 3.34
N LEU A 421 -13.54 13.83 2.02
CA LEU A 421 -14.50 13.32 1.03
C LEU A 421 -14.64 11.80 1.06
N VAL A 422 -13.52 11.08 1.15
CA VAL A 422 -13.56 9.62 1.28
C VAL A 422 -14.23 9.23 2.58
N ALA A 423 -13.88 9.88 3.71
CA ALA A 423 -14.49 9.55 5.00
C ALA A 423 -16.01 9.74 5.01
N GLU A 424 -16.51 10.78 4.34
CA GLU A 424 -17.94 11.05 4.17
C GLU A 424 -18.66 10.00 3.30
N ALA A 425 -17.95 9.40 2.34
CA ALA A 425 -18.49 8.38 1.43
C ALA A 425 -18.51 6.95 2.00
N VAL A 426 -17.67 6.66 3.01
CA VAL A 426 -17.52 5.32 3.60
C VAL A 426 -18.83 4.66 4.04
N PRO A 427 -19.80 5.34 4.68
CA PRO A 427 -21.04 4.70 5.11
C PRO A 427 -21.83 4.04 3.95
N ALA A 428 -21.89 4.69 2.77
CA ALA A 428 -22.58 4.13 1.61
C ALA A 428 -21.83 2.91 1.02
N ALA A 429 -20.50 2.96 1.00
CA ALA A 429 -19.67 1.81 0.63
C ALA A 429 -19.86 0.64 1.62
N THR A 430 -19.95 0.93 2.92
CA THR A 430 -20.21 -0.08 3.97
C THR A 430 -21.57 -0.74 3.76
N GLU A 431 -22.63 0.02 3.49
CA GLU A 431 -23.95 -0.53 3.16
C GLU A 431 -23.91 -1.45 1.95
N THR A 432 -23.16 -1.09 0.90
CA THR A 432 -23.01 -1.89 -0.32
C THR A 432 -22.37 -3.26 -0.03
N ILE A 433 -21.30 -3.28 0.78
CA ILE A 433 -20.60 -4.51 1.13
C ILE A 433 -21.44 -5.37 2.08
N ILE A 434 -22.10 -4.77 3.07
CA ILE A 434 -22.98 -5.49 4.00
C ILE A 434 -24.15 -6.14 3.23
N ALA A 435 -24.77 -5.43 2.29
CA ALA A 435 -25.86 -5.97 1.48
C ALA A 435 -25.44 -7.20 0.65
N ALA A 436 -24.18 -7.24 0.17
CA ALA A 436 -23.65 -8.38 -0.56
C ALA A 436 -23.29 -9.58 0.34
N ILE A 437 -23.01 -9.32 1.61
CA ILE A 437 -22.61 -10.34 2.58
C ILE A 437 -23.82 -10.96 3.30
N ASP A 438 -24.88 -10.18 3.50
CA ASP A 438 -26.11 -10.61 4.19
C ASP A 438 -27.18 -11.17 3.24
N GLY A 439 -27.06 -10.91 1.95
CA GLY A 439 -27.96 -11.37 0.88
C GLY A 439 -27.55 -12.71 0.31
#